data_AF-A0A147EYR9-F1
#
_entry.id   AF-A0A147EYR9-F1
#
_cell.length_a   1.000
_cell.length_b   1.000
_cell.length_c   1.000
_cell.angle_alpha   90.00
_cell.angle_beta   90.00
_cell.angle_gamma   90.00
#
_symmetry.space_group_name_H-M   'P 1'
#
loop_
_entity.id
_entity.type
_entity.pdbx_description
1 polymer ?
#
loop_
_entity_poly.entity_id
_entity_poly.type
_entity_poly.pdbx_seq_one_letter_code
_entity_poly.pdbx_strand_id
1 'polypeptide(L)' 'MATAKPRRTQVEAIDNLAAEIRLHTEVVALSLPVAVLRHDDKNYTNPVTKAEVEEKNRRRAAVRAALGWEQS' A
#
# COMPACT_ATOMS: atom_id res chain seq x y z
N MET A 1 29.75 31.86 -10.80
CA MET A 1 29.47 30.63 -10.01
C MET A 1 27.99 30.32 -10.19
N ALA A 2 27.66 29.19 -10.83
CA ALA A 2 26.27 28.80 -11.05
C ALA A 2 25.66 28.40 -9.70
N THR A 3 24.73 29.19 -9.20
CA THR A 3 23.89 28.84 -8.06
C THR A 3 23.02 27.66 -8.45
N ALA A 4 23.34 26.46 -7.97
CA ALA A 4 22.52 25.28 -8.18
C ALA A 4 21.09 25.59 -7.70
N LYS A 5 20.13 25.50 -8.61
CA LYS A 5 18.75 25.99 -8.43
C LYS A 5 18.05 25.24 -7.28
N PRO A 6 17.40 25.94 -6.34
CA PRO A 6 16.66 25.36 -5.20
C PRO A 6 15.52 24.40 -5.59
N ARG A 7 15.16 24.34 -6.87
CA ARG A 7 14.21 23.33 -7.38
C ARG A 7 14.79 21.91 -7.37
N ARG A 8 16.09 21.75 -7.57
CA ARG A 8 16.72 20.41 -7.63
C ARG A 8 16.75 19.75 -6.24
N THR A 9 17.00 20.56 -5.20
CA THR A 9 16.94 20.13 -3.80
C THR A 9 15.51 19.82 -3.34
N GLN A 10 14.49 20.50 -3.88
CA GLN A 10 13.08 20.17 -3.60
C GLN A 10 12.67 18.82 -4.21
N VAL A 11 13.09 18.53 -5.44
CA VAL A 11 12.82 17.24 -6.09
C VAL A 11 13.50 16.10 -5.32
N GLU A 12 14.78 16.26 -4.95
CA GLU A 12 15.50 15.28 -4.13
C GLU A 12 14.83 15.06 -2.77
N ALA A 13 14.34 16.12 -2.12
CA ALA A 13 13.60 15.99 -0.87
C ALA A 13 12.29 15.21 -1.03
N ILE A 14 11.58 15.43 -2.15
CA ILE A 14 10.35 14.68 -2.47
C ILE A 14 10.67 13.21 -2.73
N ASP A 15 11.72 12.91 -3.49
CA ASP A 15 12.13 11.54 -3.79
C ASP A 15 12.56 10.80 -2.52
N ASN A 16 13.30 11.46 -1.63
CA ASN A 16 13.70 10.91 -0.34
C ASN A 16 12.48 10.62 0.55
N LEU A 17 11.54 11.58 0.65
CA LEU A 17 10.30 11.39 1.41
C LEU A 17 9.46 10.24 0.83
N ALA A 18 9.37 10.13 -0.50
CA ALA A 18 8.67 9.04 -1.15
C ALA A 18 9.33 7.68 -0.86
N ALA A 19 10.66 7.62 -0.81
CA ALA A 19 11.39 6.40 -0.43
C ALA A 19 11.14 6.02 1.03
N GLU A 20 11.15 6.99 1.96
CA GLU A 20 10.85 6.76 3.38
C GLU A 20 9.42 6.25 3.58
N ILE A 21 8.44 6.83 2.88
CA ILE A 21 7.04 6.39 2.94
C ILE A 21 6.90 4.95 2.43
N ARG A 22 7.60 4.59 1.35
CA ARG A 22 7.61 3.21 0.84
C ARG A 22 8.20 2.24 1.87
N LEU A 23 9.37 2.56 2.42
CA LEU A 23 10.02 1.73 3.44
C LEU A 23 9.14 1.55 4.67
N HIS A 24 8.52 2.63 5.16
CA HIS A 24 7.58 2.56 6.28
C HIS A 24 6.39 1.66 5.96
N THR A 25 5.83 1.78 4.75
CA THR A 25 4.72 0.94 4.29
C THR A 25 5.11 -0.54 4.25
N GLU A 26 6.30 -0.86 3.76
CA GLU A 26 6.85 -2.22 3.74
C GLU A 26 7.02 -2.79 5.15
N VAL A 27 7.60 -2.03 6.09
CA VAL A 27 7.78 -2.43 7.49
C VAL A 27 6.43 -2.68 8.18
N VAL A 28 5.46 -1.79 7.99
CA VAL A 28 4.10 -1.96 8.53
C VAL A 28 3.45 -3.19 7.92
N ALA A 29 3.59 -3.40 6.61
CA ALA A 29 3.00 -4.54 5.93
C ALA A 29 3.61 -5.88 6.38
N LEU A 30 4.92 -5.93 6.68
CA LEU A 30 5.58 -7.10 7.30
C LEU A 30 5.11 -7.36 8.74
N SER A 31 4.69 -6.33 9.46
CA SER A 31 4.14 -6.47 10.82
C SER A 31 2.68 -6.95 10.84
N LEU A 32 1.97 -6.89 9.71
CA LEU A 32 0.59 -7.35 9.64
C LEU A 32 0.54 -8.89 9.65
N PRO A 33 -0.24 -9.51 10.54
CA PRO A 33 -0.46 -10.95 10.47
C PRO A 33 -1.12 -11.34 9.14
N VAL A 34 -0.65 -12.41 8.50
CA VAL A 34 -1.16 -12.91 7.20
C VAL A 34 -2.69 -13.06 7.19
N ALA A 35 -3.27 -13.45 8.33
CA ALA A 35 -4.72 -13.59 8.49
C ALA A 35 -5.51 -12.29 8.21
N VAL A 36 -4.94 -11.12 8.46
CA VAL A 36 -5.58 -9.80 8.25
C VAL A 36 -5.73 -9.49 6.75
N LEU A 37 -4.79 -10.00 5.94
CA LEU A 37 -4.72 -9.81 4.49
C LEU A 37 -5.42 -10.93 3.69
N ARG A 38 -6.06 -11.89 4.36
CA ARG A 38 -6.87 -12.93 3.68
C ARG A 38 -8.08 -12.31 3.00
N HIS A 39 -8.40 -12.88 1.83
CA HIS A 39 -9.62 -12.52 1.11
C HIS A 39 -10.84 -12.97 1.93
N ASP A 40 -11.89 -12.16 1.97
CA ASP A 40 -13.17 -12.57 2.55
C ASP A 40 -14.05 -13.17 1.47
N ASP A 41 -14.24 -14.50 1.52
CA ASP A 41 -15.02 -15.28 0.56
C ASP A 41 -16.51 -15.42 0.93
N LYS A 42 -16.97 -14.73 1.98
CA LYS A 42 -18.37 -14.82 2.40
C LYS A 42 -19.29 -14.16 1.39
N ASN A 43 -20.42 -14.81 1.12
CA ASN A 43 -21.49 -14.23 0.31
C ASN A 43 -22.37 -13.32 1.16
N TYR A 44 -22.33 -12.02 0.86
CA TYR A 44 -23.14 -11.00 1.53
C TYR A 44 -24.39 -10.69 0.69
N THR A 45 -25.57 -10.85 1.30
CA THR A 45 -26.87 -10.58 0.65
C THR A 45 -27.20 -9.08 0.63
N ASN A 46 -26.74 -8.32 1.64
CA ASN A 46 -26.93 -6.88 1.69
C ASN A 46 -25.98 -6.19 0.68
N PRO A 47 -26.50 -5.41 -0.30
CA PRO A 47 -25.68 -4.79 -1.33
C PRO A 47 -24.67 -3.77 -0.79
N VAL A 48 -24.99 -3.06 0.30
CA VAL A 48 -24.07 -2.08 0.92
C VAL A 48 -22.88 -2.81 1.53
N THR A 49 -23.15 -3.82 2.36
CA THR A 49 -22.11 -4.64 3.00
C THR A 49 -21.25 -5.36 1.97
N LYS A 50 -21.87 -5.86 0.89
CA LYS A 50 -21.16 -6.49 -0.22
C LYS A 50 -20.16 -5.52 -0.87
N ALA A 51 -20.59 -4.29 -1.19
CA ALA A 51 -19.71 -3.27 -1.78
C ALA A 51 -18.54 -2.89 -0.86
N GLU A 52 -18.79 -2.77 0.45
CA GLU A 52 -17.75 -2.49 1.45
C GLU A 52 -16.71 -3.62 1.54
N VAL A 53 -17.16 -4.87 1.50
CA VAL A 53 -16.27 -6.04 1.53
C VAL A 53 -15.46 -6.17 0.24
N GLU A 54 -16.07 -5.92 -0.92
CA GLU A 54 -15.38 -5.92 -2.21
C GLU A 54 -14.28 -4.84 -2.25
N GLU A 55 -14.56 -3.63 -1.76
CA GLU A 55 -13.55 -2.56 -1.62
C GLU A 55 -12.42 -2.99 -0.68
N LYS A 56 -12.75 -3.60 0.46
CA LYS A 56 -11.75 -4.10 1.42
C LYS A 56 -10.88 -5.20 0.81
N ASN A 57 -11.49 -6.12 0.05
CA ASN A 57 -10.76 -7.20 -0.63
C ASN A 57 -9.84 -6.66 -1.73
N ARG A 58 -10.26 -5.63 -2.47
CA ARG A 58 -9.38 -4.93 -3.43
C ARG A 58 -8.15 -4.31 -2.76
N ARG A 59 -8.34 -3.63 -1.62
CA ARG A 59 -7.22 -3.06 -0.85
C ARG A 59 -6.27 -4.14 -0.33
N ARG A 60 -6.80 -5.24 0.20
CA ARG A 60 -6.00 -6.38 0.65
C ARG A 60 -5.19 -7.00 -0.50
N ALA A 61 -5.79 -7.15 -1.68
CA ALA A 61 -5.09 -7.64 -2.87
C ALA A 61 -3.91 -6.74 -3.24
N ALA A 62 -4.11 -5.41 -3.26
CA ALA A 62 -3.03 -4.46 -3.52
C ALA A 62 -1.87 -4.57 -2.52
N VAL A 63 -2.18 -4.76 -1.23
CA VAL A 63 -1.15 -4.96 -0.19
C VAL A 63 -0.43 -6.31 -0.36
N ARG A 64 -1.14 -7.40 -0.67
CA ARG A 64 -0.51 -8.70 -0.94
C ARG A 64 0.40 -8.65 -2.16
N ALA A 65 -0.02 -7.97 -3.23
CA ALA A 65 0.80 -7.76 -4.42
C ALA A 65 2.07 -6.96 -4.10
N ALA A 66 1.96 -5.87 -3.32
CA ALA A 66 3.10 -5.08 -2.88
C ALA A 66 4.08 -5.88 -2.01
N LEU A 67 3.58 -6.83 -1.22
CA LEU A 67 4.37 -7.73 -0.40
C LEU A 67 4.94 -8.95 -1.16
N GLY A 68 4.59 -9.13 -2.44
CA GLY A 68 4.99 -10.30 -3.22
C GLY A 68 4.32 -11.61 -2.80
N TRP A 69 3.20 -11.55 -2.07
CA TRP A 69 2.50 -12.71 -1.53
C TRP A 69 1.55 -13.40 -2.51
N GLU A 70 1.47 -12.94 -3.77
CA GLU A 70 0.61 -13.56 -4.80
C GLU A 70 1.23 -14.82 -5.45
N GLN A 71 2.42 -15.26 -5.01
CA GLN A 71 3.06 -16.50 -5.46
C GLN A 71 3.24 -17.49 -4.31
N SER A 72 2.26 -18.36 -4.08
CA SER A 72 2.40 -19.69 -3.46
C SER A 72 1.12 -20.48 -3.65
#